data_AF-A0A2T9VKX8-F1
#
_entry.id   AF-A0A2T9VKX8-F1
#
_cell.length_a   1.000
_cell.length_b   1.000
_cell.length_c   1.000
_cell.angle_alpha   90.00
_cell.angle_beta   90.00
_cell.angle_gamma   90.00
#
_symmetry.space_group_name_H-M   'P 1'
#
loop_
_entity.id
_entity.type
_entity.pdbx_description
1 polymer ?
#
loop_
_entity_poly.entity_id
_entity_poly.type
_entity_poly.pdbx_seq_one_letter_code
_entity_poly.pdbx_strand_id
1 'polypeptide(L)'
;SVAALLGNSNGNLKLLMNDGLVSRNLMEIVGLNVGNYIVGAIFGDDEVRVNCAAANLNIANGVARPQIFAFDTENALINVTGTASFASEQLDLTIDPESKGIRIITLRSPLYVRGTFKNPQAGVKAGPLIARGAVAAALATLVT
;
A
#
# COMPACT_ATOMS: atom_id res chain seq x y z
N SER A 1 5.22 18.71 -22.29
CA SER A 1 4.04 17.98 -21.76
C SER A 1 4.10 17.97 -20.23
N VAL A 2 3.00 17.63 -19.55
CA VAL A 2 2.97 17.48 -18.08
C VAL A 2 3.98 16.42 -17.61
N ALA A 3 4.15 15.33 -18.37
CA ALA A 3 5.14 14.29 -18.09
C ALA A 3 6.58 14.85 -18.05
N ALA A 4 6.96 15.71 -19.01
CA ALA A 4 8.30 16.32 -19.02
C ALA A 4 8.53 17.28 -17.84
N LEU A 5 7.49 18.00 -17.40
CA LEU A 5 7.54 18.87 -16.22
C LEU A 5 7.73 18.05 -14.94
N LEU A 6 6.91 17.01 -14.74
CA LEU A 6 6.98 16.14 -13.58
C LEU A 6 8.29 15.32 -13.56
N GLY A 7 8.74 14.84 -14.72
CA GLY A 7 9.96 14.03 -14.86
C GLY A 7 11.26 14.78 -14.53
N ASN A 8 11.25 16.12 -14.55
CA ASN A 8 12.41 16.94 -14.15
C ASN A 8 12.14 17.76 -12.88
N SER A 9 11.02 17.51 -12.21
CA SER A 9 10.61 18.30 -11.04
C SER A 9 11.51 18.02 -9.83
N ASN A 10 11.68 19.06 -9.01
CA ASN A 10 12.36 19.01 -7.73
C ASN A 10 11.51 19.74 -6.70
N GLY A 11 11.37 19.21 -5.49
CA GLY A 11 10.59 19.85 -4.42
C GLY A 11 10.20 18.92 -3.29
N ASN A 12 9.40 19.43 -2.36
CA ASN A 12 8.85 18.65 -1.25
C ASN A 12 7.33 18.78 -1.23
N LEU A 13 6.64 17.66 -1.12
CA LEU A 13 5.18 17.60 -0.97
C LEU A 13 4.84 17.16 0.45
N LYS A 14 4.11 18.00 1.18
CA LYS A 14 3.60 17.68 2.51
C LYS A 14 2.08 17.71 2.50
N LEU A 15 1.45 16.65 2.99
CA LEU A 15 0.01 16.49 3.10
C LEU A 15 -0.29 15.91 4.49
N LEU A 16 -1.30 16.46 5.15
CA LEU A 16 -1.80 15.97 6.42
C LEU A 16 -3.33 16.00 6.37
N MET A 17 -3.94 14.90 6.80
CA MET A 17 -5.38 14.72 6.92
C MET A 17 -5.67 14.18 8.32
N ASN A 18 -6.58 14.83 9.05
CA ASN A 18 -6.89 14.50 10.44
C ASN A 18 -8.15 13.66 10.64
N ASP A 19 -8.99 13.52 9.60
CA ASP A 19 -10.17 12.67 9.61
C ASP A 19 -10.56 12.42 8.15
N GLY A 20 -10.89 11.18 7.81
CA GLY A 20 -11.32 10.81 6.47
C GLY A 20 -12.16 9.53 6.46
N LEU A 21 -13.05 9.42 5.48
CA LEU A 21 -13.82 8.21 5.22
C LEU A 21 -13.49 7.74 3.81
N VAL A 22 -12.99 6.52 3.68
CA VAL A 22 -12.83 5.88 2.39
C VAL A 22 -14.09 5.04 2.17
N SER A 23 -14.94 5.44 1.23
CA SER A 23 -16.20 4.75 0.96
C SER A 23 -15.97 3.45 0.17
N ARG A 24 -16.85 2.47 0.40
CA ARG A 24 -16.86 1.18 -0.32
C ARG A 24 -16.90 1.37 -1.84
N ASN A 25 -17.73 2.29 -2.33
CA ASN A 25 -17.87 2.56 -3.76
C ASN A 25 -16.58 3.10 -4.39
N LEU A 26 -15.81 3.93 -3.68
CA LEU A 26 -14.51 4.38 -4.19
C LEU A 26 -13.52 3.21 -4.29
N MET A 27 -13.54 2.34 -3.28
CA MET A 27 -12.71 1.13 -3.24
C MET A 27 -13.07 0.12 -4.33
N GLU A 28 -14.35 -0.02 -4.64
CA GLU A 28 -14.89 -0.87 -5.70
C GLU A 28 -14.58 -0.32 -7.10
N ILE A 29 -14.63 1.01 -7.29
CA ILE A 29 -14.26 1.66 -8.56
C ILE A 29 -12.77 1.53 -8.85
N VAL A 30 -11.92 1.59 -7.82
CA VAL A 30 -10.49 1.28 -7.96
C VAL A 30 -10.30 -0.21 -8.29
N GLY A 31 -11.14 -1.09 -7.73
CA GLY A 31 -11.14 -2.54 -7.96
C GLY A 31 -11.65 -3.02 -9.33
N LEU A 32 -12.43 -2.21 -10.05
CA LEU A 32 -13.02 -2.56 -11.36
C LEU A 32 -11.99 -2.67 -12.50
N ASN A 33 -10.77 -2.15 -12.33
CA ASN A 33 -9.63 -2.36 -13.25
C ASN A 33 -8.36 -2.88 -12.54
N VAL A 34 -8.23 -2.67 -11.23
CA VAL A 34 -7.15 -3.23 -10.41
C VAL A 34 -7.71 -4.45 -9.69
N GLY A 35 -7.47 -5.64 -10.25
CA GLY A 35 -8.11 -6.90 -9.85
C GLY A 35 -8.53 -6.99 -8.38
N ASN A 36 -9.81 -7.29 -8.18
CA ASN A 36 -10.63 -7.56 -6.99
C ASN A 36 -9.94 -8.07 -5.69
N TYR A 37 -8.72 -8.56 -5.79
CA TYR A 37 -7.97 -9.18 -4.71
C TYR A 37 -7.28 -8.19 -3.75
N ILE A 38 -6.87 -7.01 -4.22
CA ILE A 38 -5.91 -6.19 -3.45
C ILE A 38 -6.61 -5.24 -2.48
N VAL A 39 -7.72 -4.65 -2.89
CA VAL A 39 -8.48 -3.71 -2.05
C VAL A 39 -9.18 -4.47 -0.92
N GLY A 40 -9.85 -5.58 -1.22
CA GLY A 40 -10.48 -6.45 -0.21
C GLY A 40 -9.48 -7.09 0.75
N ALA A 41 -8.26 -7.40 0.30
CA ALA A 41 -7.22 -7.94 1.18
C ALA A 41 -6.59 -6.89 2.11
N ILE A 42 -6.57 -5.60 1.74
CA ILE A 42 -6.04 -4.51 2.59
C ILE A 42 -7.08 -4.06 3.62
N PHE A 43 -8.34 -3.91 3.21
CA PHE A 43 -9.35 -3.19 4.00
C PHE A 43 -10.49 -4.07 4.52
N GLY A 44 -10.58 -5.34 4.10
CA GLY A 44 -11.67 -6.24 4.49
C GLY A 44 -13.03 -5.84 3.89
N ASP A 45 -14.09 -6.49 4.34
CA ASP A 45 -15.47 -6.30 3.85
C ASP A 45 -16.19 -5.09 4.49
N ASP A 46 -15.48 -4.21 5.21
CA ASP A 46 -16.08 -3.12 5.99
C ASP A 46 -15.59 -1.71 5.62
N GLU A 47 -16.38 -0.68 5.93
CA GLU A 47 -15.96 0.72 5.80
C GLU A 47 -14.80 0.98 6.75
N VAL A 48 -13.64 1.37 6.22
CA VAL A 48 -12.47 1.66 7.04
C VAL A 48 -12.39 3.16 7.29
N ARG A 49 -12.66 3.56 8.54
CA ARG A 49 -12.43 4.92 9.01
C ARG A 49 -10.93 5.20 9.02
N VAL A 50 -10.53 6.29 8.36
CA VAL A 50 -9.16 6.81 8.39
C VAL A 50 -9.11 7.89 9.46
N ASN A 51 -8.42 7.60 10.57
CA ASN A 51 -8.20 8.55 11.64
C ASN A 51 -7.23 9.63 11.20
N CYS A 52 -6.16 9.29 10.48
CA CYS A 52 -5.29 10.32 9.90
C CYS A 52 -4.52 9.78 8.70
N ALA A 53 -4.03 10.69 7.86
CA ALA A 53 -3.05 10.36 6.83
C ALA A 53 -1.98 11.44 6.80
N ALA A 54 -0.72 11.02 6.73
CA ALA A 54 0.42 11.92 6.64
C ALA A 54 1.30 11.50 5.46
N ALA A 55 1.64 12.46 4.60
CA ALA A 55 2.62 12.27 3.55
C ALA A 55 3.62 13.43 3.55
N ASN A 56 4.90 13.09 3.50
CA ASN A 56 6.02 13.99 3.29
C ASN A 56 6.92 13.33 2.25
N LEU A 57 6.83 13.79 1.00
CA LEU A 57 7.56 13.23 -0.13
C LEU A 57 8.65 14.21 -0.56
N ASN A 58 9.88 13.73 -0.68
CA ASN A 58 10.94 14.45 -1.36
C ASN A 58 10.92 14.05 -2.84
N ILE A 59 10.90 15.02 -3.75
CA ILE A 59 10.92 14.82 -5.19
C ILE A 59 12.24 15.38 -5.69
N ALA A 60 13.06 14.52 -6.29
CA ALA A 60 14.32 14.91 -6.91
C ALA A 60 14.41 14.31 -8.31
N ASN A 61 14.62 15.15 -9.32
CA ASN A 61 14.67 14.76 -10.74
C ASN A 61 13.50 13.86 -11.14
N GLY A 62 12.29 14.27 -10.76
CA GLY A 62 11.05 13.54 -11.02
C GLY A 62 10.90 12.20 -10.28
N VAL A 63 11.78 11.88 -9.33
CA VAL A 63 11.63 10.70 -8.46
C VAL A 63 11.11 11.14 -7.09
N ALA A 64 9.87 10.76 -6.78
CA ALA A 64 9.24 10.93 -5.49
C ALA A 64 9.64 9.80 -4.52
N ARG A 65 10.14 10.19 -3.35
CA ARG A 65 10.51 9.32 -2.23
C ARG A 65 9.79 9.74 -0.96
N PRO A 66 8.97 8.87 -0.36
CA PRO A 66 8.41 9.11 0.96
C PRO A 66 9.49 9.23 2.03
N GLN A 67 9.45 10.31 2.79
CA GLN A 67 10.07 10.40 4.12
C GLN A 67 9.07 9.94 5.19
N ILE A 68 7.81 10.30 5.00
CA ILE A 68 6.65 9.80 5.74
C ILE A 68 5.57 9.54 4.71
N PHE A 69 4.94 8.38 4.70
CA PHE A 69 3.70 8.16 3.97
C PHE A 69 2.92 7.07 4.69
N ALA A 70 1.97 7.49 5.51
CA ALA A 70 1.24 6.60 6.40
C ALA A 70 -0.24 6.96 6.48
N PHE A 71 -1.06 5.93 6.67
CA PHE A 71 -2.48 6.04 6.94
C PHE A 71 -2.78 5.34 8.26
N ASP A 72 -3.32 6.09 9.21
CA ASP A 72 -3.87 5.56 10.44
C ASP A 72 -5.36 5.28 10.22
N THR A 73 -5.75 4.03 10.40
CA THR A 73 -7.13 3.59 10.38
C THR A 73 -7.53 3.05 11.74
N GLU A 74 -8.84 2.85 11.94
CA GLU A 74 -9.36 2.22 13.16
C GLU A 74 -8.70 0.85 13.46
N ASN A 75 -8.37 0.09 12.42
CA ASN A 75 -7.89 -1.30 12.55
C ASN A 75 -6.38 -1.47 12.33
N ALA A 76 -5.72 -0.52 11.65
CA ALA A 76 -4.34 -0.68 11.19
C ALA A 76 -3.60 0.65 11.02
N LEU A 77 -2.29 0.64 11.24
CA LEU A 77 -1.37 1.65 10.71
C LEU A 77 -0.79 1.11 9.39
N ILE A 78 -0.96 1.84 8.29
CA ILE A 78 -0.49 1.44 6.98
C ILE A 78 0.68 2.35 6.60
N ASN A 79 1.87 1.77 6.45
CA ASN A 79 3.08 2.48 6.03
C ASN A 79 3.39 2.21 4.55
N VAL A 80 3.75 3.25 3.80
CA VAL A 80 4.12 3.13 2.38
C VAL A 80 5.55 3.61 2.19
N THR A 81 6.38 2.74 1.62
CA THR A 81 7.80 3.00 1.34
C THR A 81 8.12 2.74 -0.13
N GLY A 82 9.31 3.11 -0.58
CA GLY A 82 9.77 2.88 -1.95
C GLY A 82 9.86 4.16 -2.77
N THR A 83 9.64 4.07 -4.08
CA THR A 83 9.79 5.19 -5.02
C THR A 83 8.71 5.21 -6.09
N ALA A 84 8.36 6.42 -6.52
CA ALA A 84 7.57 6.65 -7.73
C ALA A 84 8.35 7.61 -8.64
N SER A 85 8.70 7.16 -9.84
CA SER A 85 9.54 7.90 -10.78
C SER A 85 8.72 8.40 -11.96
N PHE A 86 8.35 9.67 -11.95
CA PHE A 86 7.69 10.33 -13.08
C PHE A 86 8.62 10.45 -14.30
N ALA A 87 9.94 10.47 -14.07
CA ALA A 87 10.94 10.55 -15.14
C ALA A 87 10.96 9.27 -16.00
N SER A 88 10.84 8.11 -15.36
CA SER A 88 10.88 6.80 -16.03
C SER A 88 9.51 6.12 -16.10
N GLU A 89 8.45 6.80 -15.67
CA GLU A 89 7.09 6.28 -15.52
C GLU A 89 6.97 4.98 -14.71
N GLN A 90 7.81 4.79 -13.69
CA GLN A 90 7.89 3.54 -12.92
C GLN A 90 7.46 3.70 -11.45
N LEU A 91 6.85 2.66 -10.92
CA LEU A 91 6.46 2.49 -9.54
C LEU A 91 7.24 1.33 -8.92
N ASP A 92 7.72 1.52 -7.70
CA ASP A 92 8.20 0.45 -6.83
C ASP A 92 7.90 0.84 -5.38
N LEU A 93 6.69 0.52 -4.94
CA LEU A 93 6.19 0.83 -3.62
C LEU A 93 5.99 -0.45 -2.82
N THR A 94 6.26 -0.38 -1.53
CA THR A 94 5.90 -1.41 -0.55
C THR A 94 4.88 -0.83 0.41
N ILE A 95 3.78 -1.54 0.62
CA ILE A 95 2.73 -1.18 1.58
C ILE A 95 2.82 -2.18 2.73
N ASP A 96 3.05 -1.69 3.93
CA ASP A 96 3.23 -2.50 5.13
C ASP A 96 2.11 -2.19 6.15
N PRO A 97 1.08 -3.04 6.23
CA PRO A 97 0.00 -2.88 7.19
C PRO A 97 0.34 -3.50 8.54
N GLU A 98 0.35 -2.68 9.58
CA GLU A 98 0.51 -3.07 10.98
C GLU A 98 -0.84 -3.03 11.70
N SER A 99 -1.34 -4.19 12.13
CA SER A 99 -2.64 -4.27 12.81
C SER A 99 -2.60 -3.72 14.24
N LYS A 100 -3.61 -2.95 14.63
CA LYS A 100 -3.76 -2.33 15.96
C LYS A 100 -4.49 -3.20 16.98
N GLY A 101 -4.94 -4.41 16.61
CA GLY A 101 -5.67 -5.30 17.51
C GLY A 101 -5.86 -6.72 16.98
N ILE A 102 -6.67 -7.52 17.68
CA ILE A 102 -6.96 -8.91 17.31
C ILE A 102 -7.93 -9.00 16.11
N ARG A 103 -8.57 -7.87 15.75
CA ARG A 103 -9.55 -7.81 14.65
C ARG A 103 -8.89 -8.01 13.29
N ILE A 104 -9.61 -8.75 12.45
CA ILE A 104 -9.12 -9.57 11.35
C ILE A 104 -8.73 -8.71 10.15
N ILE A 105 -7.53 -8.15 10.12
CA ILE A 105 -6.83 -8.03 8.83
C ILE A 105 -6.24 -9.40 8.55
N THR A 106 -6.86 -10.15 7.65
CA THR A 106 -6.38 -11.47 7.23
C THR A 106 -4.97 -11.38 6.65
N LEU A 107 -4.63 -10.22 6.06
CA LEU A 107 -3.39 -10.00 5.34
C LEU A 107 -2.36 -9.19 6.15
N ARG A 108 -1.64 -9.87 7.05
CA ARG A 108 -0.46 -9.31 7.75
C ARG A 108 0.83 -9.41 6.92
N SER A 109 0.71 -9.40 5.61
CA SER A 109 1.85 -9.61 4.70
C SER A 109 2.05 -8.33 3.91
N PRO A 110 3.29 -7.79 3.85
CA PRO A 110 3.56 -6.60 3.07
C PRO A 110 3.16 -6.80 1.61
N LEU A 111 2.57 -5.77 1.04
CA LEU A 111 2.21 -5.72 -0.37
C LEU A 111 3.26 -4.93 -1.15
N TYR A 112 3.26 -5.11 -2.46
CA TYR A 112 4.02 -4.28 -3.38
C TYR A 112 3.11 -3.70 -4.46
N VAL A 113 3.52 -2.56 -5.01
CA VAL A 113 2.99 -1.98 -6.24
C VAL A 113 4.18 -1.66 -7.14
N ARG A 114 4.27 -2.33 -8.28
CA ARG A 114 5.39 -2.25 -9.22
C ARG A 114 4.92 -1.98 -10.65
N GLY A 115 5.84 -1.74 -11.57
CA GLY A 115 5.53 -1.57 -12.99
C GLY A 115 5.33 -0.11 -13.35
N THR A 116 4.61 0.17 -14.43
CA THR A 116 4.44 1.55 -14.91
C THR A 116 3.21 2.22 -14.29
N PHE A 117 3.13 3.54 -14.31
CA PHE A 117 1.89 4.25 -13.91
C PHE A 117 0.68 3.83 -14.76
N LYS A 118 0.90 3.47 -16.02
CA LYS A 118 -0.15 3.02 -16.94
C LYS A 118 -0.63 1.59 -16.64
N ASN A 119 0.26 0.73 -16.15
CA ASN A 119 -0.05 -0.66 -15.83
C ASN A 119 0.59 -1.07 -14.49
N PRO A 120 0.06 -0.56 -13.36
CA PRO A 120 0.57 -0.90 -12.05
C PRO A 120 0.22 -2.35 -11.71
N GLN A 121 1.23 -3.10 -11.30
CA GLN A 121 1.13 -4.49 -10.86
C GLN A 121 1.25 -4.52 -9.35
N ALA A 122 0.16 -4.84 -8.67
CA ALA A 122 0.17 -4.97 -7.23
C ALA A 122 0.02 -6.44 -6.81
N GLY A 123 0.56 -6.79 -5.65
CA GLY A 123 0.55 -8.17 -5.16
C GLY A 123 1.10 -8.32 -3.75
N VAL A 124 0.99 -9.52 -3.20
CA VAL A 124 1.49 -9.83 -1.85
C VAL A 124 2.95 -10.30 -1.93
N LYS A 125 3.82 -9.85 -1.04
CA LYS A 125 5.16 -10.41 -0.93
C LYS A 125 5.07 -11.86 -0.45
N ALA A 126 5.47 -12.80 -1.31
CA ALA A 126 5.36 -14.23 -1.04
C ALA A 126 6.27 -14.72 0.10
N GLY A 127 7.39 -14.04 0.40
CA GLY A 127 8.37 -14.50 1.40
C GLY A 127 7.76 -14.78 2.79
N PRO A 128 7.13 -13.79 3.43
CA PRO A 128 6.43 -14.00 4.72
C PRO A 128 5.31 -15.05 4.64
N LEU A 129 4.63 -15.17 3.50
CA LEU A 129 3.59 -16.18 3.30
C LEU A 129 4.16 -17.61 3.25
N ILE A 130 5.25 -17.80 2.51
CA ILE A 130 5.94 -19.10 2.40
C ILE A 130 6.47 -19.52 3.77
N ALA A 131 7.07 -18.61 4.53
CA ALA A 131 7.55 -18.91 5.88
C ALA A 131 6.41 -19.34 6.82
N ARG A 132 5.26 -18.64 6.79
CA ARG A 132 4.08 -19.03 7.56
C ARG A 132 3.52 -20.39 7.13
N GLY A 133 3.48 -20.66 5.84
CA GLY A 133 3.05 -21.96 5.29
C GLY A 133 3.96 -23.12 5.74
N ALA A 134 5.28 -22.90 5.72
CA ALA A 134 6.26 -23.89 6.16
C ALA A 134 6.13 -24.21 7.66
N VAL A 135 5.96 -23.17 8.50
CA VAL A 135 5.74 -23.35 9.94
C VAL A 135 4.44 -24.11 10.22
N ALA A 136 3.34 -23.76 9.54
CA ALA A 136 2.07 -24.46 9.69
C ALA A 136 2.17 -25.93 9.27
N ALA A 137 2.87 -26.23 8.16
CA ALA A 137 3.10 -27.60 7.72
C ALA A 137 3.95 -28.40 8.74
N ALA A 138 5.01 -27.80 9.28
CA ALA A 138 5.83 -28.43 10.31
C ALA A 138 5.03 -28.71 11.60
N LEU A 139 4.21 -27.76 12.07
CA LEU A 139 3.36 -27.96 13.23
C LEU A 139 2.29 -29.04 13.00
N ALA A 140 1.76 -29.17 11.78
CA ALA A 140 0.82 -30.23 11.45
C ALA A 140 1.43 -31.63 11.63
N THR A 141 2.72 -31.81 11.30
CA THR A 141 3.42 -33.09 11.51
C THR A 141 3.64 -33.47 12.98
N LEU A 142 3.52 -32.51 13.91
CA LEU A 142 3.65 -32.77 15.35
C LEU A 142 2.32 -33.15 16.02
N VAL A 143 1.19 -32.91 15.34
CA VAL A 143 -0.17 -33.14 15.87
C VAL A 143 -0.84 -34.35 15.17
N THR A 144 -0.16 -34.96 14.19
CA THR A 144 -0.49 -36.27 13.59
C THR A 144 0.34 -37.38 14.19
#